data_AF-U1NF05-F1
#
_entry.id   AF-U1NF05-F1
#
_cell.length_a   1.000
_cell.length_b   1.000
_cell.length_c   1.000
_cell.angle_alpha   90.00
_cell.angle_beta   90.00
_cell.angle_gamma   90.00
#
_symmetry.space_group_name_H-M   'P 1'
#
loop_
_entity.id
_entity.type
_entity.pdbx_description
1 polymer ?
#
loop_
_entity_poly.entity_id
_entity_poly.type
_entity_poly.pdbx_seq_one_letter_code
_entity_poly.pdbx_strand_id
1 'polypeptide(L)'
;MTESERGSDDDIVSESGDSFTSAPESESDSTAVPTPTGVDDDSDDRAETDDDEILILRERQTPEGLLVAVCDSHCLGETYVDGDVSLDVTESFYGGSEAEEVDEKTAIKSLTRASVANIVGKHAVTTAVEAGIVDEDRVLRIDETLHAQLVWM
;
A
#
# COMPACT_ATOMS: atom_id res chain seq x y z
N MET A 1 37.80 -32.04 34.84
CA MET A 1 37.70 -33.33 34.12
C MET A 1 37.18 -32.98 32.74
N THR A 2 38.13 -32.70 31.84
CA THR A 2 38.73 -33.64 30.85
C THR A 2 37.98 -33.44 29.53
N GLU A 3 38.56 -32.70 28.57
CA GLU A 3 39.47 -33.24 27.52
C GLU A 3 38.64 -34.02 26.48
N SER A 4 38.71 -33.83 25.16
CA SER A 4 39.86 -33.59 24.28
C SER A 4 39.33 -33.42 22.83
N GLU A 5 39.83 -32.46 22.04
CA GLU A 5 40.75 -32.65 20.87
C GLU A 5 40.02 -33.05 19.56
N ARG A 6 40.37 -32.63 18.33
CA ARG A 6 41.59 -32.15 17.64
C ARG A 6 41.18 -31.62 16.24
N GLY A 7 41.81 -30.58 15.68
CA GLY A 7 42.86 -30.67 14.64
C GLY A 7 42.25 -30.48 13.23
N SER A 8 42.79 -29.75 12.25
CA SER A 8 44.18 -29.39 11.89
C SER A 8 44.13 -28.15 10.96
N ASP A 9 44.96 -27.14 11.17
CA ASP A 9 46.29 -26.90 10.55
C ASP A 9 46.26 -26.78 9.02
N ASP A 10 46.55 -25.59 8.50
CA ASP A 10 47.46 -25.43 7.36
C ASP A 10 48.00 -23.98 7.31
N ASP A 11 49.27 -23.88 7.67
CA ASP A 11 50.18 -22.74 7.48
C ASP A 11 50.40 -22.44 5.98
N ILE A 12 50.61 -21.17 5.62
CA ILE A 12 51.60 -20.83 4.60
C ILE A 12 52.13 -19.38 4.77
N VAL A 13 53.37 -19.37 5.28
CA VAL A 13 54.56 -18.54 5.02
C VAL A 13 54.46 -17.06 4.62
N SER A 14 55.17 -16.28 5.43
CA SER A 14 55.73 -14.94 5.22
C SER A 14 56.76 -14.88 4.09
N GLU A 15 56.83 -13.76 3.37
CA GLU A 15 58.11 -13.22 2.88
C GLU A 15 58.11 -11.69 2.96
N SER A 16 59.30 -11.17 3.23
CA SER A 16 59.65 -9.85 3.71
C SER A 16 60.53 -9.11 2.69
N GLY A 17 60.59 -7.78 2.80
CA GLY A 17 61.65 -6.95 2.21
C GLY A 17 61.19 -6.08 1.03
N ASP A 18 61.82 -4.96 0.71
CA ASP A 18 62.76 -4.14 1.44
C ASP A 18 62.68 -2.74 0.81
N SER A 19 63.36 -1.82 1.46
CA SER A 19 63.33 -0.38 1.28
C SER A 19 63.90 0.09 -0.07
N PHE A 20 63.58 1.35 -0.40
CA PHE A 20 64.54 2.42 -0.77
C PHE A 20 64.40 3.08 -2.18
N THR A 21 64.15 4.40 -2.12
CA THR A 21 64.69 5.54 -2.88
C THR A 21 64.44 5.74 -4.39
N SER A 22 63.79 6.88 -4.72
CA SER A 22 64.39 8.08 -5.37
C SER A 22 63.37 8.87 -6.19
N ALA A 23 63.19 10.15 -5.85
CA ALA A 23 62.56 11.21 -6.67
C ALA A 23 63.54 11.65 -7.81
N PRO A 24 63.21 12.47 -8.84
CA PRO A 24 62.48 13.77 -8.74
C PRO A 24 61.52 14.19 -9.91
N GLU A 25 60.62 15.13 -9.55
CA GLU A 25 60.15 16.37 -10.23
C GLU A 25 59.74 16.40 -11.73
N SER A 26 58.51 16.85 -12.01
CA SER A 26 58.24 18.17 -12.66
C SER A 26 56.76 18.36 -13.01
N GLU A 27 56.38 19.63 -13.11
CA GLU A 27 55.09 20.24 -12.77
C GLU A 27 54.14 20.39 -13.96
N SER A 28 52.82 20.47 -13.70
CA SER A 28 51.85 21.21 -14.53
C SER A 28 50.59 21.54 -13.73
N ASP A 29 50.39 22.82 -13.53
CA ASP A 29 49.29 23.53 -12.89
C ASP A 29 47.88 23.10 -13.36
N SER A 30 46.98 22.80 -12.42
CA SER A 30 45.59 23.26 -12.52
C SER A 30 44.85 23.11 -11.19
N THR A 31 44.56 24.26 -10.58
CA THR A 31 43.72 24.39 -9.41
C THR A 31 42.26 24.15 -9.81
N ALA A 32 41.64 23.09 -9.30
CA ALA A 32 40.18 22.98 -9.24
C ALA A 32 39.76 22.42 -7.89
N VAL A 33 39.17 23.30 -7.10
CA VAL A 33 38.52 23.00 -5.82
C VAL A 33 37.22 22.23 -6.13
N PRO A 34 36.98 21.03 -5.58
CA PRO A 34 35.64 20.48 -5.60
C PRO A 34 34.85 21.07 -4.42
N THR A 35 33.92 21.96 -4.74
CA THR A 35 32.78 22.25 -3.87
C THR A 35 31.91 21.01 -3.77
N PRO A 36 31.51 20.53 -2.57
CA PRO A 36 30.34 19.68 -2.47
C PRO A 36 29.10 20.57 -2.66
N THR A 37 28.55 20.57 -3.87
CA THR A 37 27.22 21.07 -4.12
C THR A 37 26.24 20.15 -3.38
N GLY A 38 25.42 20.75 -2.52
CA GLY A 38 24.29 20.07 -1.92
C GLY A 38 23.40 19.48 -3.01
N VAL A 39 22.90 18.29 -2.73
CA VAL A 39 21.63 17.83 -3.26
C VAL A 39 20.82 17.52 -2.02
N ASP A 40 19.89 18.42 -1.73
CA ASP A 40 18.81 18.20 -0.80
C ASP A 40 18.10 16.90 -1.22
N ASP A 41 18.12 15.89 -0.35
CA ASP A 41 17.27 14.70 -0.46
C ASP A 41 15.86 15.11 -0.02
N ASP A 42 15.27 16.02 -0.78
CA ASP A 42 13.83 16.26 -0.82
C ASP A 42 13.24 15.16 -1.71
N SER A 43 13.23 13.93 -1.20
CA SER A 43 12.30 12.91 -1.69
C SER A 43 10.93 13.29 -1.18
N ASP A 44 10.41 14.35 -1.79
CA ASP A 44 9.04 14.80 -1.72
C ASP A 44 8.16 13.67 -2.30
N ASP A 45 7.79 12.74 -1.41
CA ASP A 45 6.79 11.71 -1.63
C ASP A 45 5.41 12.39 -1.63
N ARG A 46 5.17 13.25 -2.63
CA ARG A 46 3.79 13.54 -3.04
C ARG A 46 3.34 12.30 -3.79
N ALA A 47 2.83 11.32 -3.06
CA ALA A 47 2.05 10.25 -3.63
C ALA A 47 0.88 10.88 -4.39
N GLU A 48 1.07 11.08 -5.70
CA GLU A 48 -0.03 11.22 -6.65
C GLU A 48 -0.70 9.85 -6.66
N THR A 49 -1.51 9.60 -5.63
CA THR A 49 -2.27 8.37 -5.50
C THR A 49 -3.40 8.54 -6.49
N ASP A 50 -3.39 7.78 -7.59
CA ASP A 50 -4.52 7.73 -8.49
C ASP A 50 -5.78 7.51 -7.63
N ASP A 51 -6.73 8.46 -7.66
CA ASP A 51 -7.94 8.44 -6.82
C ASP A 51 -8.71 7.10 -6.96
N ASP A 52 -8.50 6.38 -8.06
CA ASP A 52 -8.98 5.03 -8.34
C ASP A 52 -8.59 3.96 -7.29
N GLU A 53 -7.52 4.16 -6.51
CA GLU A 53 -7.07 3.21 -5.48
C GLU A 53 -7.47 3.62 -4.05
N ILE A 54 -8.03 4.82 -3.85
CA ILE A 54 -8.44 5.29 -2.53
C ILE A 54 -9.81 4.70 -2.18
N LEU A 55 -9.90 4.02 -1.04
CA LEU A 55 -11.16 3.51 -0.50
C LEU A 55 -11.72 4.44 0.57
N ILE A 56 -13.01 4.73 0.48
CA ILE A 56 -13.76 5.45 1.51
C ILE A 56 -14.53 4.43 2.33
N LEU A 57 -14.32 4.44 3.64
CA LEU A 57 -14.98 3.58 4.61
C LEU A 57 -15.87 4.41 5.53
N ARG A 58 -17.08 3.90 5.79
CA ARG A 58 -17.95 4.43 6.83
C ARG A 58 -18.62 3.32 7.62
N GLU A 59 -18.46 3.38 8.95
CA GLU A 59 -19.13 2.49 9.90
C GLU A 59 -20.31 3.20 10.58
N ARG A 60 -21.46 2.51 10.70
CA ARG A 60 -22.65 3.02 11.40
C ARG A 60 -23.32 1.93 12.21
N GLN A 61 -23.69 2.24 13.45
CA GLN A 61 -24.49 1.33 14.26
C GLN A 61 -25.98 1.47 13.93
N THR A 62 -26.61 0.35 13.60
CA THR A 62 -28.02 0.24 13.26
C THR A 62 -28.72 -0.78 14.18
N PRO A 63 -30.07 -0.82 14.20
CA PRO A 63 -30.79 -1.88 14.92
C PRO A 63 -30.46 -3.30 14.43
N GLU A 64 -29.99 -3.42 13.18
CA GLU A 64 -29.62 -4.69 12.53
C GLU A 64 -28.14 -5.03 12.73
N GLY A 65 -27.40 -4.22 13.49
CA GLY A 65 -25.98 -4.39 13.78
C GLY A 65 -25.09 -3.36 13.10
N LEU A 66 -23.81 -3.72 12.91
CA LEU A 66 -22.82 -2.84 12.30
C LEU A 66 -23.04 -2.78 10.79
N LEU A 67 -23.40 -1.60 10.28
CA LEU A 67 -23.46 -1.30 8.86
C LEU A 67 -22.13 -0.72 8.40
N VAL A 68 -21.51 -1.36 7.41
CA VAL A 68 -20.27 -0.90 6.79
C VAL A 68 -20.55 -0.49 5.35
N ALA A 69 -20.21 0.74 4.99
CA ALA A 69 -20.22 1.21 3.61
C ALA A 69 -18.77 1.39 3.16
N VAL A 70 -18.40 0.78 2.03
CA VAL A 70 -17.09 0.97 1.40
C VAL A 70 -17.30 1.37 -0.05
N CYS A 71 -16.62 2.39 -0.53
CA CYS A 71 -16.58 2.67 -1.97
C CYS A 71 -15.23 3.16 -2.46
N ASP A 72 -14.94 2.96 -3.74
CA ASP A 72 -13.85 3.67 -4.41
C ASP A 72 -14.11 5.17 -4.33
N SER A 73 -13.08 5.98 -4.11
CA SER A 73 -13.23 7.42 -3.87
C SER A 73 -13.91 8.14 -5.05
N HIS A 74 -13.54 7.77 -6.29
CA HIS A 74 -14.13 8.30 -7.51
C HIS A 74 -15.60 7.94 -7.70
N CYS A 75 -16.12 6.91 -6.99
CA CYS A 75 -17.54 6.58 -7.03
C CYS A 75 -18.38 7.51 -6.15
N LEU A 76 -17.79 8.25 -5.21
CA LEU A 76 -18.55 9.07 -4.27
C LEU A 76 -19.23 10.25 -4.96
N GLY A 77 -20.54 10.38 -4.78
CA GLY A 77 -21.36 11.41 -5.44
C GLY A 77 -21.92 10.99 -6.80
N GLU A 78 -21.43 9.87 -7.35
CA GLU A 78 -21.87 9.37 -8.65
C GLU A 78 -23.18 8.59 -8.56
N THR A 79 -23.85 8.46 -9.71
CA THR A 79 -25.05 7.64 -9.88
C THR A 79 -24.90 6.76 -11.10
N TYR A 80 -25.01 5.45 -10.90
CA TYR A 80 -24.87 4.45 -11.95
C TYR A 80 -26.23 3.84 -12.28
N VAL A 81 -26.55 3.73 -13.57
CA VAL A 81 -27.86 3.25 -14.03
C VAL A 81 -27.69 2.19 -15.10
N ASP A 82 -28.25 1.00 -14.87
CA ASP A 82 -28.28 -0.09 -15.85
C ASP A 82 -29.69 -0.71 -15.92
N GLY A 83 -30.40 -0.41 -17.02
CA GLY A 83 -31.78 -0.82 -17.21
C GLY A 83 -32.71 -0.26 -16.13
N ASP A 84 -33.28 -1.16 -15.32
CA ASP A 84 -34.18 -0.82 -14.22
C ASP A 84 -33.45 -0.62 -12.87
N VAL A 85 -32.13 -0.82 -12.84
CA VAL A 85 -31.31 -0.70 -11.63
C VAL A 85 -30.66 0.68 -11.58
N SER A 86 -30.78 1.38 -10.44
CA SER A 86 -30.10 2.65 -10.14
C SER A 86 -29.34 2.51 -8.83
N LEU A 87 -28.08 2.93 -8.82
CA LEU A 87 -27.22 2.95 -7.65
C LEU A 87 -26.71 4.38 -7.41
N ASP A 88 -27.19 4.99 -6.34
CA ASP A 88 -26.81 6.34 -5.91
C ASP A 88 -25.76 6.28 -4.78
N VAL A 89 -24.53 6.67 -5.08
CA VAL A 89 -23.39 6.62 -4.13
C VAL A 89 -23.29 7.94 -3.36
N THR A 90 -24.36 8.29 -2.63
CA THR A 90 -24.44 9.63 -2.02
C THR A 90 -23.43 9.84 -0.89
N GLU A 91 -22.89 11.06 -0.79
CA GLU A 91 -22.03 11.50 0.33
C GLU A 91 -22.71 11.29 1.69
N SER A 92 -24.02 11.46 1.76
CA SER A 92 -24.78 11.28 3.00
C SER A 92 -24.78 9.84 3.53
N PHE A 93 -24.51 8.85 2.66
CA PHE A 93 -24.50 7.43 3.01
C PHE A 93 -23.09 6.84 3.02
N TYR A 94 -22.28 7.09 1.99
CA TYR A 94 -20.94 6.51 1.85
C TYR A 94 -19.85 7.42 2.43
N GLY A 95 -20.03 8.74 2.36
CA GLY A 95 -19.05 9.74 2.79
C GLY A 95 -19.47 10.49 4.06
N GLY A 96 -19.06 11.76 4.10
CA GLY A 96 -19.34 12.69 5.20
C GLY A 96 -18.26 12.69 6.28
N SER A 97 -18.48 13.45 7.36
CA SER A 97 -17.48 13.64 8.43
C SER A 97 -17.14 12.39 9.25
N GLU A 98 -17.95 11.34 9.11
CA GLU A 98 -17.75 10.04 9.77
C GLU A 98 -17.11 9.01 8.84
N ALA A 99 -16.88 9.36 7.57
CA ALA A 99 -16.17 8.51 6.63
C ALA A 99 -14.67 8.83 6.67
N GLU A 100 -13.86 7.81 6.41
CA GLU A 100 -12.41 7.88 6.40
C GLU A 100 -11.86 7.24 5.13
N GLU A 101 -10.80 7.85 4.59
CA GLU A 101 -9.98 7.21 3.55
C GLU A 101 -9.13 6.13 4.20
N VAL A 102 -9.17 4.92 3.65
CA VAL A 102 -8.52 3.75 4.24
C VAL A 102 -7.82 2.92 3.18
N ASP A 103 -6.83 2.15 3.64
CA ASP A 103 -6.23 1.09 2.83
C ASP A 103 -7.11 -0.17 2.81
N GLU A 104 -6.85 -1.04 1.84
CA GLU A 104 -7.55 -2.33 1.66
C GLU A 104 -7.61 -3.17 2.93
N LYS A 105 -6.52 -3.27 3.71
CA LYS A 105 -6.49 -4.12 4.91
C LYS A 105 -7.41 -3.56 5.98
N THR A 106 -7.52 -2.24 6.07
CA THR A 106 -8.43 -1.58 7.01
C THR A 106 -9.88 -1.77 6.58
N ALA A 107 -10.19 -1.62 5.29
CA ALA A 107 -11.50 -1.93 4.72
C ALA A 107 -11.92 -3.39 5.01
N ILE A 108 -11.05 -4.37 4.72
CA ILE A 108 -11.28 -5.80 4.97
C ILE A 108 -11.59 -6.07 6.45
N LYS A 109 -10.84 -5.46 7.38
CA LYS A 109 -11.08 -5.61 8.84
C LYS A 109 -12.45 -5.07 9.24
N SER A 110 -12.92 -3.98 8.62
CA SER A 110 -14.25 -3.45 8.87
C SER A 110 -15.33 -4.37 8.31
N LEU A 111 -15.22 -4.76 7.04
CA LEU A 111 -16.15 -5.65 6.36
C LEU A 111 -16.32 -7.00 7.09
N THR A 112 -15.24 -7.55 7.64
CA THR A 112 -15.28 -8.82 8.40
C THR A 112 -16.10 -8.70 9.70
N ARG A 113 -16.20 -7.49 10.29
CA ARG A 113 -16.95 -7.23 11.52
C ARG A 113 -18.39 -6.77 11.25
N ALA A 114 -18.70 -6.43 9.99
CA ALA A 114 -20.00 -5.93 9.59
C ALA A 114 -21.09 -6.96 9.89
N SER A 115 -22.29 -6.49 10.20
CA SER A 115 -23.53 -7.28 10.11
C SER A 115 -24.15 -7.11 8.73
N VAL A 116 -24.07 -5.90 8.18
CA VAL A 116 -24.48 -5.56 6.82
C VAL A 116 -23.36 -4.76 6.18
N ALA A 117 -23.03 -5.01 4.92
CA ALA A 117 -22.16 -4.11 4.17
C ALA A 117 -22.63 -3.84 2.74
N ASN A 118 -22.42 -2.59 2.32
CA ASN A 118 -22.59 -2.15 0.94
C ASN A 118 -21.23 -1.75 0.40
N ILE A 119 -20.83 -2.36 -0.72
CA ILE A 119 -19.53 -2.18 -1.34
C ILE A 119 -19.76 -1.70 -2.77
N VAL A 120 -19.11 -0.62 -3.19
CA VAL A 120 -19.27 -0.03 -4.52
C VAL A 120 -17.91 0.32 -5.12
N GLY A 121 -17.72 0.06 -6.40
CA GLY A 121 -16.47 0.34 -7.08
C GLY A 121 -15.71 -0.94 -7.43
N LYS A 122 -14.90 -0.86 -8.49
CA LYS A 122 -14.15 -2.00 -9.01
C LYS A 122 -13.08 -2.42 -8.02
N HIS A 123 -12.37 -1.47 -7.42
CA HIS A 123 -11.29 -1.77 -6.50
C HIS A 123 -11.86 -2.35 -5.20
N ALA A 124 -12.77 -1.64 -4.54
CA ALA A 124 -13.44 -2.06 -3.30
C ALA A 124 -14.08 -3.45 -3.38
N VAL A 125 -14.81 -3.73 -4.46
CA VAL A 125 -15.46 -5.04 -4.65
C VAL A 125 -14.43 -6.14 -4.89
N THR A 126 -13.41 -5.88 -5.70
CA THR A 126 -12.34 -6.86 -5.97
C THR A 126 -11.60 -7.20 -4.67
N THR A 127 -11.20 -6.20 -3.89
CA THR A 127 -10.56 -6.39 -2.58
C THR A 127 -11.42 -7.28 -1.65
N ALA A 128 -12.75 -7.08 -1.64
CA ALA A 128 -13.66 -7.89 -0.82
C ALA A 128 -13.81 -9.33 -1.33
N VAL A 129 -13.78 -9.55 -2.64
CA VAL A 129 -13.81 -10.88 -3.27
C VAL A 129 -12.51 -11.63 -3.02
N GLU A 130 -11.36 -10.98 -3.22
CA GLU A 130 -10.03 -11.57 -2.99
C GLU A 130 -9.82 -11.93 -1.51
N ALA A 131 -10.39 -11.15 -0.59
CA ALA A 131 -10.40 -11.46 0.84
C ALA A 131 -11.35 -12.61 1.22
N GLY A 132 -12.17 -13.10 0.29
CA GLY A 132 -13.16 -14.16 0.53
C GLY A 132 -14.37 -13.71 1.36
N ILE A 133 -14.60 -12.40 1.45
CA ILE A 133 -15.76 -11.82 2.17
C ILE A 133 -17.00 -11.82 1.29
N VAL A 134 -16.81 -11.56 -0.01
CA VAL A 134 -17.85 -11.58 -1.04
C VAL A 134 -17.55 -12.72 -2.01
N ASP A 135 -18.60 -13.47 -2.38
CA ASP A 135 -18.52 -14.46 -3.45
C ASP A 135 -18.63 -13.77 -4.81
N GLU A 136 -17.76 -14.11 -5.77
CA GLU A 136 -17.73 -13.48 -7.10
C GLU A 136 -19.09 -13.58 -7.82
N ASP A 137 -19.84 -14.66 -7.59
CA ASP A 137 -21.17 -14.88 -8.16
C ASP A 137 -22.24 -13.93 -7.58
N ARG A 138 -21.91 -13.20 -6.51
CA ARG A 138 -22.80 -12.22 -5.84
C ARG A 138 -22.47 -10.78 -6.21
N VAL A 139 -21.49 -10.55 -7.08
CA VAL A 139 -21.16 -9.23 -7.58
C VAL A 139 -22.13 -8.82 -8.67
N LEU A 140 -22.75 -7.65 -8.49
CA LEU A 140 -23.60 -7.03 -9.49
C LEU A 140 -22.80 -5.97 -10.26
N ARG A 141 -22.77 -6.09 -11.59
CA ARG A 141 -22.24 -5.04 -12.46
C ARG A 141 -23.37 -4.04 -12.75
N ILE A 142 -23.11 -2.75 -12.55
CA ILE A 142 -24.06 -1.68 -12.83
C ILE A 142 -23.31 -0.63 -13.65
N ASP A 143 -23.69 -0.49 -14.92
CA ASP A 143 -23.04 0.40 -15.88
C ASP A 143 -21.52 0.17 -15.95
N GLU A 144 -20.70 1.13 -15.52
CA GLU A 144 -19.24 1.01 -15.47
C GLU A 144 -18.68 0.54 -14.13
N THR A 145 -19.50 0.44 -13.07
CA THR A 145 -19.07 0.08 -11.72
C THR A 145 -19.47 -1.34 -11.30
N LEU A 146 -18.97 -1.77 -10.15
CA LEU A 146 -19.36 -2.99 -9.46
C LEU A 146 -20.06 -2.64 -8.14
N HIS A 147 -20.98 -3.50 -7.74
CA HIS A 147 -21.66 -3.43 -6.46
C HIS A 147 -21.74 -4.81 -5.84
N ALA A 148 -21.50 -4.90 -4.54
CA ALA A 148 -21.78 -6.07 -3.75
C ALA A 148 -22.48 -5.68 -2.45
N GLN A 149 -23.36 -6.56 -2.00
CA GLN A 149 -24.01 -6.43 -0.70
C GLN A 149 -23.83 -7.71 0.11
N LEU A 150 -23.53 -7.50 1.38
CA LEU A 150 -23.29 -8.49 2.40
C LEU A 150 -24.38 -8.35 3.48
N VAL A 151 -24.97 -9.47 3.90
CA VAL A 151 -25.85 -9.54 5.07
C VAL A 151 -25.52 -10.82 5.83
N TRP A 152 -25.02 -10.69 7.05
CA TRP A 152 -24.85 -11.80 7.98
C TRP A 152 -26.13 -11.95 8.82
N MET A 153 -26.75 -13.12 8.75
CA MET A 153 -27.94 -13.50 9.54
C MET A 153 -27.58 -14.47 10.66
#